data_AF-A0A2N3CLB7-F1
#
_entry.id   AF-A0A2N3CLB7-F1
#
_cell.length_a   1.000
_cell.length_b   1.000
_cell.length_c   1.000
_cell.angle_alpha   90.00
_cell.angle_beta   90.00
_cell.angle_gamma   90.00
#
_symmetry.space_group_name_H-M   'P 1'
#
loop_
_entity.id
_entity.type
_entity.pdbx_description
1 polymer ?
#
loop_
_entity_poly.entity_id
_entity_poly.type
_entity_poly.pdbx_seq_one_letter_code
_entity_poly.pdbx_strand_id
1 'polypeptide(L)'
;AARAWHAGAGAWGGVGDVNSRSIGIELANPGPLAAFPPFPEPQMAALEVLLAGVLARWRIPPERVIAHSDLAPGRKADPGPKFDWRRLARAGLSVWPEAAAPGGAGFADLAERAGYPVAAAGEEAALAAFRLRFRPGTSGPVVAEDLALLAGLAAHWPAAEA
;
A
#
# COMPACT_ATOMS: atom_id res chain seq x y z
N ALA A 1 -14.33 -3.22 21.26
CA ALA A 1 -13.37 -3.68 20.24
C ALA A 1 -11.99 -3.75 20.88
N ALA A 2 -11.16 -4.74 20.53
CA ALA A 2 -9.78 -4.86 21.02
C ALA A 2 -8.80 -4.22 20.04
N ARG A 3 -7.66 -3.69 20.53
CA ARG A 3 -6.60 -3.07 19.73
C ARG A 3 -5.40 -4.02 19.64
N ALA A 4 -5.11 -4.52 18.44
CA ALA A 4 -3.89 -5.27 18.17
C ALA A 4 -2.69 -4.31 17.98
N TRP A 5 -1.47 -4.83 18.17
CA TRP A 5 -0.24 -4.07 18.00
C TRP A 5 0.49 -4.58 16.76
N HIS A 6 0.20 -4.01 15.60
CA HIS A 6 0.72 -4.49 14.32
C HIS A 6 1.32 -3.38 13.45
N ALA A 7 0.67 -2.22 13.33
CA ALA A 7 1.12 -1.10 12.49
C ALA A 7 2.32 -0.34 13.09
N GLY A 8 2.32 -0.12 14.41
CA GLY A 8 3.34 0.69 15.07
C GLY A 8 3.35 2.15 14.61
N ALA A 9 4.53 2.79 14.57
CA ALA A 9 4.68 4.20 14.19
C ALA A 9 4.55 4.41 12.68
N GLY A 10 3.64 5.28 12.26
CA GLY A 10 3.39 5.60 10.86
C GLY A 10 2.04 6.28 10.68
N ALA A 11 1.70 6.59 9.43
CA ALA A 11 0.44 7.23 9.08
C ALA A 11 0.03 6.86 7.64
N TRP A 12 -1.27 6.94 7.37
CA TRP A 12 -1.81 6.78 6.01
C TRP A 12 -2.93 7.80 5.78
N GLY A 13 -2.80 8.66 4.76
CA GLY A 13 -3.79 9.70 4.44
C GLY A 13 -4.07 10.63 5.62
N GLY A 14 -3.01 11.09 6.30
CA GLY A 14 -3.10 11.92 7.51
C GLY A 14 -3.51 11.18 8.80
N VAL A 15 -3.89 9.90 8.70
CA VAL A 15 -4.32 9.10 9.85
C VAL A 15 -3.11 8.50 10.58
N GLY A 16 -2.72 9.10 11.70
CA GLY A 16 -1.78 8.50 12.67
C GLY A 16 -2.43 7.43 13.56
N ASP A 17 -1.65 6.86 14.49
CA ASP A 17 -2.03 5.73 15.39
C ASP A 17 -2.87 4.66 14.67
N VAL A 18 -2.33 4.18 13.56
CA VAL A 18 -3.05 3.29 12.64
C VAL A 18 -3.59 2.04 13.35
N ASN A 19 -2.87 1.50 14.34
CA ASN A 19 -3.32 0.40 15.19
C ASN A 19 -4.74 0.57 15.75
N SER A 20 -5.15 1.80 16.07
CA SER A 20 -6.47 2.08 16.65
C SER A 20 -7.58 2.20 15.61
N ARG A 21 -7.23 2.15 14.31
CA ARG A 21 -8.12 2.40 13.17
C ARG A 21 -8.00 1.35 12.06
N SER A 22 -7.29 0.26 12.31
CA SER A 22 -7.02 -0.79 11.33
C SER A 22 -7.24 -2.19 11.87
N ILE A 23 -7.36 -3.13 10.95
CA ILE A 23 -7.26 -4.57 11.20
C ILE A 23 -5.95 -5.03 10.55
N GLY A 24 -5.05 -5.63 11.34
CA GLY A 24 -3.81 -6.23 10.84
C GLY A 24 -4.02 -7.67 10.42
N ILE A 25 -3.52 -8.05 9.25
CA ILE A 25 -3.49 -9.44 8.77
C ILE A 25 -2.03 -9.82 8.55
N GLU A 26 -1.57 -10.81 9.31
CA GLU A 26 -0.22 -11.35 9.19
C GLU A 26 -0.24 -12.57 8.26
N LEU A 27 0.70 -12.62 7.33
CA LEU A 27 0.85 -13.72 6.38
C LEU A 27 2.21 -14.38 6.62
N ALA A 28 2.18 -15.67 6.93
CA ALA A 28 3.39 -16.45 7.10
C ALA A 28 4.18 -16.52 5.79
N ASN A 29 5.36 -15.91 5.76
CA ASN A 29 6.29 -15.97 4.65
C ASN A 29 7.72 -16.14 5.20
N PRO A 30 8.52 -17.12 4.73
CA PRO A 30 9.71 -17.61 5.44
C PRO A 30 10.95 -16.69 5.49
N GLY A 31 10.88 -15.42 5.08
CA GLY A 31 11.97 -14.47 5.33
C GLY A 31 11.96 -13.21 4.46
N PRO A 32 13.11 -12.48 4.34
CA PRO A 32 13.20 -11.19 3.67
C PRO A 32 12.56 -11.19 2.28
N LEU A 33 11.62 -10.27 2.10
CA LEU A 33 10.53 -10.34 1.12
C LEU A 33 10.99 -10.41 -0.35
N ALA A 34 12.23 -10.01 -0.65
CA ALA A 34 12.81 -10.11 -1.98
C ALA A 34 13.41 -11.49 -2.30
N ALA A 35 13.91 -12.23 -1.29
CA ALA A 35 14.66 -13.47 -1.47
C ALA A 35 13.79 -14.75 -1.45
N PHE A 36 12.60 -14.69 -0.85
CA PHE A 36 11.73 -15.86 -0.61
C PHE A 36 10.68 -16.07 -1.70
N PRO A 37 10.06 -17.25 -1.87
CA PRO A 37 9.06 -17.47 -2.92
C PRO A 37 7.85 -16.53 -2.77
N PRO A 38 7.02 -16.40 -3.82
CA PRO A 38 5.71 -15.79 -3.69
C PRO A 38 4.85 -16.46 -2.63
N PHE A 39 3.84 -15.74 -2.15
CA PHE A 39 2.86 -16.26 -1.19
C PHE A 39 2.12 -17.46 -1.80
N PRO A 40 2.04 -18.63 -1.13
CA PRO A 40 1.42 -19.82 -1.69
C PRO A 40 -0.06 -19.63 -2.03
N GLU A 41 -0.52 -20.30 -3.08
CA GLU A 41 -1.91 -20.21 -3.54
C GLU A 41 -2.96 -20.45 -2.44
N PRO A 42 -2.85 -21.46 -1.56
CA PRO A 42 -3.82 -21.67 -0.49
C PRO A 42 -3.90 -20.49 0.49
N GLN A 43 -2.77 -19.80 0.74
CA GLN A 43 -2.72 -18.65 1.64
C GLN A 43 -3.37 -17.42 1.00
N MET A 44 -3.12 -17.18 -0.29
CA MET A 44 -3.75 -16.08 -1.03
C MET A 44 -5.26 -16.29 -1.19
N ALA A 45 -5.71 -17.51 -1.47
CA ALA A 45 -7.14 -17.83 -1.54
C ALA A 45 -7.84 -17.63 -0.19
N ALA A 46 -7.21 -18.04 0.92
CA ALA A 46 -7.74 -17.80 2.27
C ALA A 46 -7.81 -16.29 2.59
N LEU A 47 -6.80 -15.53 2.15
CA LEU A 47 -6.76 -14.08 2.31
C LEU A 47 -7.91 -13.39 1.56
N GLU A 48 -8.23 -13.81 0.33
CA GLU A 48 -9.34 -13.25 -0.45
C GLU A 48 -10.69 -13.42 0.27
N VAL A 49 -10.95 -14.62 0.80
CA VAL A 49 -12.17 -14.90 1.58
C VAL A 49 -12.22 -14.04 2.84
N LEU A 50 -11.11 -13.94 3.57
CA LEU A 50 -11.02 -13.12 4.78
C LEU A 50 -11.24 -11.64 4.48
N LEU A 51 -10.56 -11.10 3.48
CA LEU A 51 -10.67 -9.69 3.08
C LEU A 51 -12.10 -9.37 2.66
N ALA A 52 -12.73 -10.18 1.80
CA ALA A 52 -14.11 -9.96 1.39
C ALA A 52 -15.06 -9.82 2.60
N GLY A 53 -14.92 -10.71 3.60
CA GLY A 53 -15.70 -10.64 4.83
C GLY A 53 -15.40 -9.42 5.70
N VAL A 54 -14.13 -9.03 5.82
CA VAL A 54 -13.70 -7.86 6.59
C VAL A 54 -14.18 -6.55 5.96
N LEU A 55 -13.96 -6.39 4.64
CA LEU A 55 -14.36 -5.20 3.90
C LEU A 55 -15.88 -5.01 3.97
N ALA A 56 -16.66 -6.07 3.75
CA ALA A 56 -18.12 -6.02 3.83
C ALA A 56 -18.61 -5.69 5.25
N ARG A 57 -18.07 -6.34 6.28
CA ARG A 57 -18.52 -6.15 7.67
C ARG A 57 -18.28 -4.74 8.18
N TRP A 58 -17.15 -4.14 7.82
CA TRP A 58 -16.74 -2.83 8.33
C TRP A 58 -16.91 -1.69 7.32
N ARG A 59 -17.45 -1.99 6.13
CA ARG A 59 -17.62 -1.04 5.02
C ARG A 59 -16.30 -0.34 4.66
N ILE A 60 -15.20 -1.08 4.73
CA ILE A 60 -13.87 -0.58 4.37
C ILE A 60 -13.79 -0.65 2.83
N PRO A 61 -13.52 0.46 2.14
CA PRO A 61 -13.40 0.44 0.69
C PRO A 61 -12.03 -0.14 0.25
N PRO A 62 -11.91 -0.72 -0.96
CA PRO A 62 -10.70 -1.43 -1.40
C PRO A 62 -9.41 -0.60 -1.36
N GLU A 63 -9.50 0.71 -1.59
CA GLU A 63 -8.37 1.64 -1.51
C GLU A 63 -7.78 1.82 -0.10
N ARG A 64 -8.50 1.37 0.94
CA ARG A 64 -8.00 1.34 2.32
C ARG A 64 -7.29 0.03 2.68
N VAL A 65 -7.13 -0.89 1.71
CA VAL A 65 -6.25 -2.05 1.83
C VAL A 65 -4.84 -1.66 1.39
N ILE A 66 -3.94 -1.55 2.37
CA ILE A 66 -2.58 -1.00 2.20
C ILE A 66 -1.52 -1.98 2.72
N ALA A 67 -0.29 -1.80 2.25
CA ALA A 67 0.87 -2.47 2.80
C ALA A 67 1.29 -1.84 4.14
N HIS A 68 2.06 -2.59 4.94
CA HIS A 68 2.75 -1.99 6.09
C HIS A 68 3.84 -1.01 5.63
N SER A 69 4.47 -1.28 4.48
CA SER A 69 5.40 -0.33 3.84
C SER A 69 4.73 0.98 3.42
N ASP A 70 3.42 0.97 3.10
CA ASP A 70 2.70 2.18 2.69
C ASP A 70 2.54 3.16 3.87
N LEU A 71 2.17 2.67 5.06
CA LEU A 71 1.98 3.52 6.24
C LEU A 71 3.28 3.83 7.00
N ALA A 72 4.32 3.02 6.80
CA ALA A 72 5.61 3.18 7.47
C ALA A 72 6.80 3.04 6.50
N PRO A 73 6.91 3.92 5.49
CA PRO A 73 8.01 3.88 4.54
C PRO A 73 9.37 3.99 5.24
N GLY A 74 10.38 3.27 4.74
CA GLY A 74 11.73 3.23 5.31
C GLY A 74 11.87 2.38 6.59
N ARG A 75 10.79 2.19 7.36
CA ARG A 75 10.77 1.31 8.55
C ARG A 75 10.31 -0.10 8.23
N LYS A 76 9.41 -0.25 7.27
CA LYS A 76 8.76 -1.51 6.92
C LYS A 76 8.76 -1.73 5.41
N ALA A 77 8.83 -3.00 5.03
CA ALA A 77 8.84 -3.43 3.64
C ALA A 77 7.74 -4.46 3.32
N ASP A 78 7.04 -4.97 4.33
CA ASP A 78 5.99 -5.99 4.23
C ASP A 78 4.68 -5.43 3.62
N PRO A 79 3.98 -6.23 2.78
CA PRO A 79 4.24 -7.64 2.43
C PRO A 79 5.24 -7.83 1.27
N GLY A 80 5.83 -6.74 0.78
CA GLY A 80 6.95 -6.77 -0.17
C GLY A 80 6.58 -7.10 -1.62
N PRO A 81 7.60 -7.22 -2.49
CA PRO A 81 7.41 -7.18 -3.93
C PRO A 81 6.78 -8.45 -4.54
N LYS A 82 6.70 -9.53 -3.75
CA LYS A 82 6.13 -10.82 -4.19
C LYS A 82 4.69 -11.05 -3.72
N PHE A 83 4.12 -10.08 -3.01
CA PHE A 83 2.70 -10.10 -2.69
C PHE A 83 1.87 -9.71 -3.92
N ASP A 84 0.90 -10.55 -4.28
CA ASP A 84 0.11 -10.37 -5.51
C ASP A 84 -1.02 -9.36 -5.31
N TRP A 85 -0.65 -8.08 -5.26
CA TRP A 85 -1.59 -6.96 -5.20
C TRP A 85 -2.53 -6.91 -6.41
N ARG A 86 -2.07 -7.32 -7.60
CA ARG A 86 -2.89 -7.31 -8.83
C ARG A 86 -4.01 -8.32 -8.76
N ARG A 87 -3.77 -9.50 -8.18
CA ARG A 87 -4.82 -10.50 -7.90
C ARG A 87 -5.92 -9.92 -7.04
N LEU A 88 -5.57 -9.27 -5.91
CA LEU A 88 -6.57 -8.65 -5.04
C LEU A 88 -7.34 -7.53 -5.75
N ALA A 89 -6.68 -6.71 -6.56
CA ALA A 89 -7.33 -5.65 -7.30
C ALA A 89 -8.33 -6.19 -8.34
N ARG A 90 -7.97 -7.27 -9.05
CA ARG A 90 -8.89 -7.96 -9.99
C ARG A 90 -10.11 -8.54 -9.27
N ALA A 91 -9.97 -8.94 -8.02
CA ALA A 91 -11.07 -9.41 -7.17
C ALA A 91 -11.87 -8.26 -6.51
N GLY A 92 -11.51 -6.99 -6.74
CA GLY A 92 -12.13 -5.84 -6.09
C GLY A 92 -11.81 -5.72 -4.60
N LEU A 93 -10.74 -6.36 -4.12
CA LEU A 93 -10.32 -6.38 -2.72
C LEU A 93 -9.18 -5.41 -2.41
N SER A 94 -8.60 -4.79 -3.44
CA SER A 94 -7.63 -3.69 -3.33
C SER A 94 -7.71 -2.82 -4.59
N VAL A 95 -6.81 -1.85 -4.72
CA VAL A 95 -6.70 -1.02 -5.92
C VAL A 95 -5.39 -1.24 -6.66
N TRP A 96 -5.47 -1.08 -7.99
CA TRP A 96 -4.33 -1.02 -8.90
C TRP A 96 -4.54 0.14 -9.87
N PRO A 97 -3.68 1.16 -9.87
CA PRO A 97 -3.88 2.35 -10.70
C PRO A 97 -3.56 2.10 -12.16
N GLU A 98 -4.31 2.77 -13.01
CA GLU A 98 -3.92 3.03 -14.40
C GLU A 98 -3.07 4.30 -14.46
N ALA A 99 -2.18 4.40 -15.44
CA ALA A 99 -1.34 5.58 -15.62
C ALA A 99 -2.19 6.80 -16.02
N ALA A 100 -1.94 7.96 -15.40
CA ALA A 100 -2.57 9.23 -15.73
C ALA A 100 -1.53 10.34 -15.90
N ALA A 101 -1.91 11.45 -16.53
CA ALA A 101 -1.02 12.61 -16.65
C ALA A 101 -0.86 13.28 -15.26
N PRO A 102 0.38 13.54 -14.78
CA PRO A 102 0.61 14.14 -13.47
C PRO A 102 0.22 15.63 -13.38
N GLY A 103 -0.10 16.28 -14.50
CA GLY A 103 -0.59 17.67 -14.51
C GLY A 103 0.40 18.71 -13.96
N GLY A 104 1.70 18.41 -13.95
CA GLY A 104 2.74 19.26 -13.39
C GLY A 104 3.03 19.04 -11.90
N ALA A 105 2.29 18.16 -11.21
CA ALA A 105 2.55 17.82 -9.82
C ALA A 105 3.82 16.95 -9.67
N GLY A 106 4.59 17.21 -8.62
CA GLY A 106 5.77 16.42 -8.26
C GLY A 106 5.42 15.09 -7.57
N PHE A 107 6.42 14.24 -7.35
CA PHE A 107 6.21 12.96 -6.66
C PHE A 107 5.65 13.16 -5.26
N ALA A 108 6.25 14.04 -4.45
CA ALA A 108 5.83 14.28 -3.07
C ALA A 108 4.35 14.67 -2.97
N ASP A 109 3.87 15.60 -3.81
CA ASP A 109 2.48 16.05 -3.82
C ASP A 109 1.51 14.91 -4.18
N LEU A 110 1.84 14.13 -5.21
CA LEU A 110 1.02 13.00 -5.63
C LEU A 110 1.03 11.88 -4.57
N ALA A 111 2.16 11.64 -3.92
CA ALA A 111 2.32 10.62 -2.89
C ALA A 111 1.55 10.97 -1.62
N GLU A 112 1.62 12.21 -1.15
CA GLU A 112 0.82 12.71 -0.01
C GLU A 112 -0.68 12.62 -0.30
N ARG A 113 -1.11 13.05 -1.49
CA ARG A 113 -2.52 12.92 -1.92
C ARG A 113 -2.98 11.46 -1.94
N ALA A 114 -2.13 10.56 -2.44
CA ALA A 114 -2.41 9.11 -2.44
C ALA A 114 -2.40 8.50 -1.04
N GLY A 115 -1.74 9.13 -0.06
CA GLY A 115 -1.77 8.74 1.35
C GLY A 115 -0.42 8.46 2.00
N TYR A 116 0.68 8.46 1.25
CA TYR A 116 2.02 8.20 1.79
C TYR A 116 2.50 9.37 2.66
N PRO A 117 3.08 9.12 3.84
CA PRO A 117 3.53 10.17 4.76
C PRO A 117 4.92 10.73 4.35
N VAL A 118 5.02 11.33 3.17
CA VAL A 118 6.28 11.85 2.59
C VAL A 118 6.95 12.86 3.51
N ALA A 119 6.20 13.76 4.13
CA ALA A 119 6.73 14.78 5.05
C ALA A 119 7.45 14.16 6.26
N ALA A 120 7.02 12.98 6.71
CA ALA A 120 7.63 12.27 7.83
C ALA A 120 8.72 11.28 7.41
N ALA A 121 8.56 10.61 6.26
CA ALA A 121 9.44 9.52 5.83
C ALA A 121 10.52 9.93 4.81
N GLY A 122 10.31 11.05 4.10
CA GLY A 122 11.12 11.47 2.96
C GLY A 122 10.70 10.82 1.64
N GLU A 123 11.01 11.51 0.53
CA GLU A 123 10.63 11.11 -0.82
C GLU A 123 11.21 9.75 -1.23
N GLU A 124 12.48 9.49 -0.91
CA GLU A 124 13.14 8.22 -1.25
C GLU A 124 12.45 7.01 -0.61
N ALA A 125 12.11 7.13 0.68
CA ALA A 125 11.42 6.06 1.40
C ALA A 125 10.01 5.82 0.86
N ALA A 126 9.27 6.90 0.58
CA ALA A 126 7.93 6.83 -0.02
C ALA A 126 7.96 6.21 -1.43
N LEU A 127 8.95 6.57 -2.26
CA LEU A 127 9.17 5.97 -3.58
C LEU A 127 9.45 4.47 -3.47
N ALA A 128 10.31 4.07 -2.54
CA ALA A 128 10.59 2.65 -2.31
C ALA A 128 9.33 1.88 -1.90
N ALA A 129 8.53 2.43 -0.97
CA ALA A 129 7.26 1.83 -0.55
C ALA A 129 6.24 1.72 -1.69
N PHE A 130 6.05 2.80 -2.46
CA PHE A 130 5.18 2.82 -3.63
C PHE A 130 5.59 1.75 -4.65
N ARG A 131 6.89 1.63 -4.95
CA ARG A 131 7.41 0.64 -5.91
C ARG A 131 7.28 -0.79 -5.41
N LEU A 132 7.41 -1.07 -4.11
CA LEU A 132 7.16 -2.41 -3.56
C LEU A 132 5.78 -2.94 -3.96
N ARG A 133 4.78 -2.05 -4.04
CA ARG A 133 3.41 -2.40 -4.39
C ARG A 133 3.14 -2.33 -5.88
N PHE A 134 3.44 -1.20 -6.52
CA PHE A 134 2.95 -0.91 -7.87
C PHE A 134 3.99 -1.14 -8.98
N ARG A 135 5.28 -1.21 -8.63
CA ARG A 135 6.40 -1.40 -9.58
C ARG A 135 7.53 -2.26 -9.01
N PRO A 136 7.25 -3.49 -8.55
CA PRO A 136 8.22 -4.31 -7.84
C PRO A 136 9.46 -4.57 -8.71
N GLY A 137 10.65 -4.48 -8.10
CA GLY A 137 11.93 -4.68 -8.78
C GLY A 137 12.55 -3.42 -9.41
N THR A 138 11.88 -2.27 -9.32
CA THR A 138 12.40 -0.98 -9.83
C THR A 138 13.25 -0.28 -8.76
N SER A 139 14.37 0.32 -9.15
CA SER A 139 15.27 1.11 -8.28
C SER A 139 15.75 2.40 -8.98
N GLY A 140 16.45 3.26 -8.25
CA GLY A 140 16.95 4.55 -8.75
C GLY A 140 15.99 5.73 -8.50
N PRO A 141 16.26 6.90 -9.09
CA PRO A 141 15.46 8.12 -8.87
C PRO A 141 14.02 7.95 -9.40
N VAL A 142 13.14 8.90 -9.06
CA VAL A 142 11.78 8.99 -9.63
C VAL A 142 11.86 9.05 -11.16
N VAL A 143 11.04 8.24 -11.84
CA VAL A 143 10.90 8.27 -13.30
C VAL A 143 9.45 8.59 -13.70
N ALA A 144 9.24 8.94 -14.97
CA ALA A 144 7.93 9.36 -15.49
C ALA A 144 6.81 8.34 -15.24
N GLU A 145 7.11 7.05 -15.30
CA GLU A 145 6.13 5.99 -15.04
C GLU A 145 5.74 5.89 -13.56
N ASP A 146 6.61 6.27 -12.60
CA ASP A 146 6.20 6.37 -11.19
C ASP A 146 5.18 7.48 -11.03
N LEU A 147 5.47 8.65 -11.60
CA LEU A 147 4.58 9.80 -11.56
C LEU A 147 3.25 9.50 -12.22
N ALA A 148 3.25 8.79 -13.35
CA ALA A 148 2.01 8.50 -14.08
C ALA A 148 1.10 7.54 -13.30
N LEU A 149 1.65 6.47 -12.72
CA LEU A 149 0.88 5.53 -11.89
C LEU A 149 0.41 6.18 -10.59
N LEU A 150 1.27 6.98 -9.96
CA LEU A 150 0.92 7.68 -8.72
C LEU A 150 -0.12 8.78 -8.97
N ALA A 151 -0.06 9.47 -10.11
CA ALA A 151 -1.11 10.39 -10.54
C ALA A 151 -2.45 9.68 -10.72
N GLY A 152 -2.45 8.50 -11.33
CA GLY A 152 -3.64 7.66 -11.44
C GLY A 152 -4.21 7.29 -10.07
N LEU A 153 -3.35 6.86 -9.14
CA LEU A 153 -3.73 6.53 -7.78
C LEU A 153 -4.34 7.74 -7.05
N ALA A 154 -3.65 8.88 -7.07
CA ALA A 154 -4.07 10.11 -6.40
C ALA A 154 -5.32 10.77 -7.04
N ALA A 155 -5.61 10.48 -8.31
CA ALA A 155 -6.81 10.97 -8.99
C ALA A 155 -8.06 10.13 -8.65
N HIS A 156 -7.91 8.81 -8.55
CA HIS A 156 -9.06 7.91 -8.35
C HIS A 156 -9.32 7.57 -6.89
N TRP A 157 -8.27 7.50 -6.06
CA TRP A 157 -8.35 7.09 -4.66
C TRP A 157 -7.45 7.93 -3.75
N PRO A 158 -7.69 9.25 -3.64
CA PRO A 158 -6.98 10.08 -2.67
C PRO A 158 -7.31 9.63 -1.24
N ALA A 159 -6.27 9.37 -0.44
CA ALA A 159 -6.45 8.95 0.95
C ALA A 159 -6.33 10.10 1.94
N ALA A 160 -5.55 11.15 1.59
CA ALA A 160 -5.57 12.42 2.30
C ALA A 160 -6.88 13.14 1.97
N GLU A 161 -7.57 13.65 3.00
CA GLU A 161 -8.72 14.54 2.77
C GLU A 161 -8.24 15.77 1.98
N ALA A 162 -9.03 16.18 0.99
CA ALA A 162 -8.82 17.45 0.28
C ALA A 162 -9.14 18.63 1.19
#